data_AF-A0A955N1X4-F1
#
_entry.id   AF-A0A955N1X4-F1
#
_cell.length_a   1.000
_cell.length_b   1.000
_cell.length_c   1.000
_cell.angle_alpha   90.00
_cell.angle_beta   90.00
_cell.angle_gamma   90.00
#
_symmetry.space_group_name_H-M   'P 1'
#
loop_
_entity.id
_entity.type
_entity.pdbx_description
1 polymer ?
#
loop_
_entity_poly.entity_id
_entity_poly.type
_entity_poly.pdbx_seq_one_letter_code
_entity_poly.pdbx_strand_id
1 'polypeptide(L)'
;KVRVQGDVTEFQGLTELNNVTLVSICGSDQSLPASVQIDLPLADLSEWESYEGMLVEIAGPLAVSDSYFLGRFGQVTLSKMGRLFRPTGVVTPGAESLELQDLNNRRRILIDDGSRIQYPDPPFPPLDSGGTLRPGDTINNLSGVLDFRSGEFTLLPATPPVYQTGNPRPPDPPTVGGTLKVAS
;
A
#
# COMPACT_ATOMS: atom_id res chain seq x y z
N LYS A 1 -24.71 -14.15 2.17
CA LYS A 1 -24.21 -15.45 1.64
C LYS A 1 -24.53 -15.53 0.16
N VAL A 2 -23.55 -15.84 -0.66
CA VAL A 2 -23.73 -15.99 -2.11
C VAL A 2 -23.24 -17.37 -2.54
N ARG A 3 -23.78 -17.87 -3.64
CA ARG A 3 -23.23 -18.99 -4.41
C ARG A 3 -22.90 -18.47 -5.79
N VAL A 4 -21.66 -18.70 -6.22
CA VAL A 4 -21.18 -18.34 -7.55
C VAL A 4 -20.70 -19.62 -8.23
N GLN A 5 -21.01 -19.77 -9.52
CA GLN A 5 -20.51 -20.85 -10.37
C GLN A 5 -19.89 -20.25 -11.63
N GLY A 6 -18.68 -20.66 -11.94
CA GLY A 6 -17.90 -20.25 -13.11
C GLY A 6 -16.65 -21.11 -13.22
N ASP A 7 -15.86 -20.83 -14.25
CA ASP A 7 -14.56 -21.45 -14.45
C ASP A 7 -13.49 -20.69 -13.67
N VAL A 8 -12.62 -21.40 -12.96
CA VAL A 8 -11.44 -20.78 -12.33
C VAL A 8 -10.38 -20.56 -13.41
N THR A 9 -9.85 -19.35 -13.50
CA THR A 9 -8.75 -19.00 -14.41
C THR A 9 -7.75 -18.10 -13.69
N GLU A 10 -6.57 -17.95 -14.29
CA GLU A 10 -5.60 -16.94 -13.94
C GLU A 10 -5.51 -15.92 -15.09
N PHE A 11 -5.60 -14.63 -14.79
CA PHE A 11 -5.42 -13.56 -15.77
C PHE A 11 -4.51 -12.47 -15.21
N GLN A 12 -3.38 -12.21 -15.88
CA GLN A 12 -2.36 -11.27 -15.42
C GLN A 12 -1.87 -11.52 -13.97
N GLY A 13 -1.88 -12.79 -13.54
CA GLY A 13 -1.46 -13.23 -12.20
C GLY A 13 -2.54 -13.15 -11.13
N LEU A 14 -3.76 -12.68 -11.44
CA LEU A 14 -4.90 -12.72 -10.53
C LEU A 14 -5.69 -14.02 -10.71
N THR A 15 -5.99 -14.72 -9.61
CA THR A 15 -6.95 -15.83 -9.63
C THR A 15 -8.37 -15.28 -9.66
N GLU A 16 -9.11 -15.58 -10.73
CA GLU A 16 -10.47 -15.05 -10.92
C GLU A 16 -11.46 -16.11 -11.44
N LEU A 17 -12.75 -15.79 -11.33
CA LEU A 17 -13.82 -16.57 -11.96
C LEU A 17 -14.16 -15.99 -13.32
N ASN A 18 -14.01 -16.79 -14.37
CA ASN A 18 -14.46 -16.48 -15.72
C ASN A 18 -15.71 -17.30 -16.07
N ASN A 19 -16.39 -16.96 -17.16
CA ASN A 19 -17.61 -17.64 -17.64
C ASN A 19 -18.64 -17.89 -16.51
N VAL A 20 -18.89 -16.87 -15.67
CA VAL A 20 -19.82 -17.00 -14.54
C VAL A 20 -21.22 -17.33 -15.06
N THR A 21 -21.71 -18.53 -14.75
CA THR A 21 -23.00 -19.06 -15.22
C THR A 21 -24.11 -18.96 -14.17
N LEU A 22 -23.75 -18.80 -12.90
CA LEU A 22 -24.71 -18.64 -11.81
C LEU A 22 -24.17 -17.67 -10.76
N VAL A 23 -25.02 -16.70 -10.39
CA VAL A 23 -24.87 -15.92 -9.16
C VAL A 23 -26.21 -16.00 -8.43
N SER A 24 -26.20 -16.55 -7.22
CA SER A 24 -27.40 -16.70 -6.41
C SER A 24 -27.16 -16.12 -5.01
N ILE A 25 -28.09 -15.28 -4.56
CA ILE A 25 -28.12 -14.77 -3.19
C ILE A 25 -28.75 -15.84 -2.31
N CYS A 26 -27.94 -16.50 -1.49
CA CYS A 26 -28.41 -17.52 -0.55
C CYS A 26 -28.85 -16.94 0.81
N GLY A 27 -28.59 -15.65 1.05
CA GLY A 27 -29.04 -14.92 2.23
C GLY A 27 -28.45 -13.50 2.30
N SER A 28 -29.19 -12.56 2.86
CA SER A 28 -28.79 -11.16 3.10
C SER A 28 -28.38 -10.93 4.55
N ASP A 29 -27.84 -9.73 4.84
CA ASP A 29 -27.59 -9.24 6.21
C ASP A 29 -26.72 -10.15 7.08
N GLN A 30 -25.80 -10.85 6.42
CA GLN A 30 -24.82 -11.70 7.10
C GLN A 30 -23.64 -10.83 7.57
N SER A 31 -23.06 -11.19 8.72
CA SER A 31 -21.79 -10.62 9.15
C SER A 31 -20.69 -10.89 8.11
N LEU A 32 -19.84 -9.90 7.87
CA LEU A 32 -18.63 -10.09 7.06
C LEU A 32 -17.67 -11.09 7.76
N PRO A 33 -16.82 -11.80 7.01
CA PRO A 33 -15.74 -12.59 7.59
C PRO A 33 -14.83 -11.71 8.45
N ALA A 34 -14.23 -12.29 9.49
CA ALA A 34 -13.19 -11.61 10.26
C ALA A 34 -11.96 -11.36 9.38
N SER A 35 -11.26 -10.24 9.63
CA SER A 35 -9.99 -9.93 8.96
C SER A 35 -8.91 -10.95 9.35
N VAL A 36 -8.08 -11.34 8.39
CA VAL A 36 -6.85 -12.10 8.66
C VAL A 36 -5.73 -11.13 8.99
N GLN A 37 -5.07 -11.35 10.13
CA GLN A 37 -3.94 -10.53 10.55
C GLN A 37 -2.69 -10.93 9.76
N ILE A 38 -2.01 -9.93 9.19
CA ILE A 38 -0.73 -10.09 8.50
C ILE A 38 0.29 -9.21 9.20
N ASP A 39 1.42 -9.82 9.57
CA ASP A 39 2.58 -9.10 10.09
C ASP A 39 3.62 -8.91 8.99
N LEU A 40 4.21 -7.72 8.96
CA LEU A 40 5.35 -7.38 8.12
C LEU A 40 6.61 -7.23 8.97
N PRO A 41 7.80 -7.64 8.48
CA PRO A 41 8.05 -8.24 7.17
C PRO A 41 7.51 -9.67 7.06
N LEU A 42 7.04 -10.05 5.87
CA LEU A 42 6.71 -11.44 5.56
C LEU A 42 7.95 -12.35 5.70
N ALA A 43 7.75 -13.64 5.94
CA ALA A 43 8.86 -14.58 5.90
C ALA A 43 9.32 -14.82 4.46
N ASP A 44 8.38 -14.94 3.52
CA ASP A 44 8.60 -15.05 2.09
C ASP A 44 7.53 -14.24 1.32
N LEU A 45 7.89 -13.67 0.16
CA LEU A 45 6.94 -12.92 -0.66
C LEU A 45 5.83 -13.80 -1.24
N SER A 46 6.05 -15.10 -1.38
CA SER A 46 5.01 -16.04 -1.82
C SER A 46 3.87 -16.19 -0.81
N GLU A 47 4.04 -15.75 0.44
CA GLU A 47 2.96 -15.80 1.44
C GLU A 47 1.77 -14.93 1.05
N TRP A 48 1.98 -13.86 0.27
CA TRP A 48 0.90 -13.00 -0.20
C TRP A 48 -0.18 -13.76 -0.98
N GLU A 49 0.23 -14.75 -1.79
CA GLU A 49 -0.67 -15.58 -2.60
C GLU A 49 -1.74 -16.26 -1.74
N SER A 50 -1.35 -16.71 -0.54
CA SER A 50 -2.27 -17.38 0.38
C SER A 50 -3.36 -16.47 0.95
N TYR A 51 -3.21 -15.15 0.79
CA TYR A 51 -4.14 -14.12 1.24
C TYR A 51 -4.86 -13.42 0.08
N GLU A 52 -4.65 -13.83 -1.18
CA GLU A 52 -5.29 -13.22 -2.34
C GLU A 52 -6.83 -13.28 -2.23
N GLY A 53 -7.49 -12.14 -2.43
CA GLY A 53 -8.94 -11.99 -2.34
C GLY A 53 -9.50 -11.98 -0.91
N MET A 54 -8.65 -12.05 0.11
CA MET A 54 -9.09 -12.07 1.51
C MET A 54 -9.17 -10.66 2.12
N LEU A 55 -10.09 -10.47 3.06
CA LEU A 55 -10.08 -9.31 3.95
C LEU A 55 -8.94 -9.48 4.96
N VAL A 56 -7.95 -8.60 4.91
CA VAL A 56 -6.76 -8.65 5.76
C VAL A 56 -6.64 -7.38 6.60
N GLU A 57 -5.80 -7.46 7.61
CA GLU A 57 -5.43 -6.34 8.46
C GLU A 57 -3.94 -6.40 8.77
N ILE A 58 -3.25 -5.28 8.54
CA ILE A 58 -1.84 -5.11 8.84
C ILE A 58 -1.74 -4.12 9.98
N ALA A 59 -1.28 -4.61 11.14
CA ALA A 59 -1.02 -3.76 12.29
C ALA A 59 0.15 -2.82 11.98
N GLY A 60 -0.02 -1.53 12.27
CA GLY A 60 0.98 -0.50 12.07
C GLY A 60 1.96 -0.36 13.25
N PRO A 61 2.69 0.77 13.33
CA PRO A 61 2.67 1.86 12.36
C PRO A 61 3.29 1.44 11.01
N LEU A 62 2.65 1.81 9.90
CA LEU A 62 3.19 1.74 8.55
C LEU A 62 3.51 3.15 8.08
N ALA A 63 4.70 3.36 7.53
CA ALA A 63 5.14 4.65 7.02
C ALA A 63 4.95 4.75 5.51
N VAL A 64 4.56 5.92 5.03
CA VAL A 64 4.57 6.27 3.60
C VAL A 64 6.01 6.25 3.10
N SER A 65 6.24 5.47 2.06
CA SER A 65 7.56 5.23 1.47
C SER A 65 7.69 5.72 0.05
N ASP A 66 6.64 5.57 -0.76
CA ASP A 66 6.61 6.04 -2.14
C ASP A 66 5.23 6.59 -2.49
N SER A 67 5.22 7.72 -3.20
CA SER A 67 4.04 8.43 -3.66
C SER A 67 4.12 8.76 -5.16
N TYR A 68 5.01 8.10 -5.91
CA TYR A 68 5.24 8.36 -7.34
C TYR A 68 3.97 8.27 -8.18
N PHE A 69 3.12 7.27 -7.89
CA PHE A 69 1.86 7.05 -8.59
C PHE A 69 0.63 7.70 -7.92
N LEU A 70 0.82 8.45 -6.83
CA LEU A 70 -0.27 9.07 -6.07
C LEU A 70 -1.14 9.97 -6.96
N GLY A 71 -0.53 10.92 -7.66
CA GLY A 71 -1.28 11.88 -8.48
C GLY A 71 -1.91 11.27 -9.74
N ARG A 72 -1.40 10.13 -10.23
CA ARG A 72 -1.88 9.52 -11.48
C ARG A 72 -2.90 8.42 -11.25
N PHE A 73 -2.67 7.56 -10.26
CA PHE A 73 -3.47 6.35 -10.02
C PHE A 73 -4.01 6.27 -8.58
N GLY A 74 -3.72 7.27 -7.74
CA GLY A 74 -4.08 7.21 -6.32
C GLY A 74 -3.26 6.22 -5.49
N GLN A 75 -2.12 5.76 -6.01
CA GLN A 75 -1.36 4.67 -5.39
C GLN A 75 -0.26 5.17 -4.46
N VAL A 76 -0.11 4.49 -3.32
CA VAL A 76 0.91 4.80 -2.31
C VAL A 76 1.56 3.50 -1.82
N THR A 77 2.87 3.49 -1.68
CA THR A 77 3.57 2.37 -1.02
C THR A 77 3.76 2.69 0.45
N LEU A 78 3.31 1.76 1.30
CA LEU A 78 3.50 1.79 2.75
C LEU A 78 4.52 0.73 3.16
N SER A 79 5.21 0.95 4.28
CA SER A 79 6.13 -0.05 4.83
C SER A 79 6.19 -0.06 6.35
N LYS A 80 6.43 -1.25 6.90
CA LYS A 80 6.78 -1.42 8.31
C LYS A 80 8.23 -0.97 8.53
N MET A 81 8.56 -0.66 9.79
CA MET A 81 9.91 -0.30 10.22
C MET A 81 10.42 1.01 9.58
N GLY A 82 9.51 1.99 9.45
CA GLY A 82 9.80 3.29 8.84
C GLY A 82 9.84 3.25 7.32
N ARG A 83 10.16 4.40 6.71
CA ARG A 83 10.20 4.53 5.25
C ARG A 83 11.28 3.66 4.63
N LEU A 84 11.06 3.21 3.40
CA LEU A 84 12.07 2.50 2.62
C LEU A 84 13.15 3.47 2.13
N PHE A 85 14.37 2.94 1.99
CA PHE A 85 15.49 3.62 1.37
C PHE A 85 16.04 2.76 0.24
N ARG A 86 16.52 3.39 -0.83
CA ARG A 86 17.29 2.68 -1.86
C ARG A 86 18.55 2.09 -1.20
N PRO A 87 18.78 0.76 -1.26
CA PRO A 87 19.82 0.12 -0.45
C PRO A 87 21.22 0.71 -0.63
N THR A 88 21.66 0.91 -1.88
CA THR A 88 22.99 1.48 -2.18
C THR A 88 23.18 2.94 -1.74
N GLY A 89 22.12 3.60 -1.27
CA GLY A 89 22.19 4.94 -0.67
C GLY A 89 22.44 4.92 0.84
N VAL A 90 22.38 3.76 1.49
CA VAL A 90 22.48 3.61 2.95
C VAL A 90 23.42 2.50 3.39
N VAL A 91 23.70 1.51 2.54
CA VAL A 91 24.64 0.41 2.80
C VAL A 91 25.57 0.19 1.60
N THR A 92 26.64 -0.59 1.81
CA THR A 92 27.66 -0.85 0.77
C THR A 92 27.06 -1.68 -0.38
N PRO A 93 27.41 -1.40 -1.64
CA PRO A 93 27.05 -2.27 -2.75
C PRO A 93 27.57 -3.69 -2.55
N GLY A 94 26.76 -4.70 -2.90
CA GLY A 94 27.08 -6.11 -2.70
C GLY A 94 26.05 -6.82 -1.82
N ALA A 95 26.49 -7.80 -1.03
CA ALA A 95 25.61 -8.63 -0.20
C ALA A 95 24.69 -7.80 0.73
N GLU A 96 25.24 -6.81 1.44
CA GLU A 96 24.46 -5.93 2.33
C GLU A 96 23.30 -5.22 1.60
N SER A 97 23.56 -4.73 0.39
CA SER A 97 22.53 -4.05 -0.42
C SER A 97 21.44 -5.02 -0.91
N LEU A 98 21.78 -6.28 -1.15
CA LEU A 98 20.81 -7.32 -1.56
C LEU A 98 19.95 -7.76 -0.37
N GLU A 99 20.55 -7.92 0.80
CA GLU A 99 19.83 -8.24 2.05
C GLU A 99 18.84 -7.14 2.44
N LEU A 100 19.25 -5.87 2.33
CA LEU A 100 18.34 -4.75 2.58
C LEU A 100 17.26 -4.63 1.50
N GLN A 101 17.56 -4.97 0.24
CA GLN A 101 16.54 -5.00 -0.81
C GLN A 101 15.48 -6.07 -0.54
N ASP A 102 15.90 -7.28 -0.14
CA ASP A 102 15.00 -8.36 0.25
C ASP A 102 14.10 -7.94 1.43
N LEU A 103 14.70 -7.39 2.49
CA LEU A 103 13.95 -6.89 3.64
C LEU A 103 12.96 -5.78 3.26
N ASN A 104 13.37 -4.86 2.37
CA ASN A 104 12.49 -3.80 1.87
C ASN A 104 11.29 -4.37 1.10
N ASN A 105 11.49 -5.41 0.30
CA ASN A 105 10.42 -6.07 -0.44
C ASN A 105 9.44 -6.77 0.50
N ARG A 106 9.94 -7.51 1.50
CA ARG A 106 9.09 -8.26 2.45
C ARG A 106 8.33 -7.39 3.43
N ARG A 107 8.72 -6.12 3.62
CA ARG A 107 8.12 -5.22 4.61
C ARG A 107 7.24 -4.11 4.04
N ARG A 108 6.88 -4.19 2.76
CA ARG A 108 6.10 -3.16 2.06
C ARG A 108 4.78 -3.70 1.50
N ILE A 109 3.84 -2.80 1.27
CA ILE A 109 2.57 -3.07 0.60
C ILE A 109 2.14 -1.85 -0.22
N LEU A 110 1.64 -2.07 -1.42
CA LEU A 110 1.00 -1.04 -2.25
C LEU A 110 -0.46 -0.88 -1.81
N ILE A 111 -0.97 0.34 -1.79
CA ILE A 111 -2.40 0.60 -1.59
C ILE A 111 -2.99 1.33 -2.79
N ASP A 112 -4.26 1.05 -3.08
CA ASP A 112 -5.03 1.55 -4.23
C ASP A 112 -6.53 1.60 -3.87
N ASP A 113 -7.35 2.36 -4.60
CA ASP A 113 -8.80 2.46 -4.40
C ASP A 113 -9.62 1.58 -5.35
N GLY A 114 -8.98 0.83 -6.24
CA GLY A 114 -9.70 0.01 -7.21
C GLY A 114 -10.05 0.74 -8.52
N SER A 115 -9.84 2.05 -8.58
CA SER A 115 -10.22 2.88 -9.71
C SER A 115 -9.30 2.67 -10.91
N ARG A 116 -9.88 2.76 -12.11
CA ARG A 116 -9.13 2.80 -13.38
C ARG A 116 -8.97 4.23 -13.92
N ILE A 117 -9.47 5.23 -13.18
CA ILE A 117 -9.40 6.63 -13.58
C ILE A 117 -7.97 7.12 -13.39
N GLN A 118 -7.45 7.78 -14.42
CA GLN A 118 -6.18 8.49 -14.32
C GLN A 118 -6.42 9.93 -13.89
N TYR A 119 -5.53 10.44 -13.03
CA TYR A 119 -5.60 11.76 -12.44
C TYR A 119 -6.93 12.04 -11.72
N PRO A 120 -7.33 11.19 -10.74
CA PRO A 120 -8.52 11.44 -9.94
C PRO A 120 -8.41 12.76 -9.16
N ASP A 121 -9.53 13.48 -9.06
CA ASP A 121 -9.66 14.71 -8.28
C ASP A 121 -10.93 14.65 -7.40
N PRO A 122 -10.79 14.57 -6.06
CA PRO A 122 -9.54 14.48 -5.31
C PRO A 122 -8.85 13.11 -5.50
N PRO A 123 -7.52 13.02 -5.33
CA PRO A 123 -6.83 11.74 -5.40
C PRO A 123 -7.12 10.89 -4.15
N PHE A 124 -7.10 9.57 -4.32
CA PHE A 124 -6.94 8.63 -3.23
C PHE A 124 -5.45 8.47 -2.89
N PRO A 125 -5.07 8.15 -1.65
CA PRO A 125 -5.86 8.32 -0.42
C PRO A 125 -6.03 9.80 -0.05
N PRO A 126 -6.90 10.14 0.92
CA PRO A 126 -7.08 11.50 1.39
C PRO A 126 -5.76 12.17 1.78
N LEU A 127 -5.56 13.40 1.31
CA LEU A 127 -4.37 14.22 1.59
C LEU A 127 -4.55 15.06 2.86
N ASP A 128 -3.45 15.60 3.38
CA ASP A 128 -3.50 16.57 4.48
C ASP A 128 -4.19 17.89 4.08
N SER A 129 -4.37 18.80 5.05
CA SER A 129 -4.99 20.11 4.79
C SER A 129 -4.21 21.00 3.81
N GLY A 130 -2.95 20.66 3.53
CA GLY A 130 -2.10 21.30 2.52
C GLY A 130 -2.12 20.58 1.17
N GLY A 131 -3.00 19.59 0.98
CA GLY A 131 -3.07 18.79 -0.23
C GLY A 131 -1.83 17.94 -0.46
N THR A 132 -1.15 17.49 0.60
CA THR A 132 0.08 16.70 0.51
C THR A 132 -0.05 15.40 1.29
N LEU A 133 0.63 14.36 0.80
CA LEU A 133 0.99 13.17 1.58
C LEU A 133 2.51 13.03 1.53
N ARG A 134 3.17 12.86 2.67
CA ARG A 134 4.64 12.93 2.74
C ARG A 134 5.26 11.59 3.08
N PRO A 135 6.42 11.26 2.48
CA PRO A 135 7.25 10.19 2.99
C PRO A 135 7.57 10.38 4.48
N GLY A 136 7.29 9.35 5.28
CA GLY A 136 7.39 9.37 6.73
C GLY A 136 6.09 9.64 7.48
N ASP A 137 5.02 10.06 6.82
CA ASP A 137 3.68 10.03 7.44
C ASP A 137 3.27 8.59 7.73
N THR A 138 2.49 8.37 8.78
CA THR A 138 2.21 7.01 9.28
C THR A 138 0.73 6.70 9.39
N ILE A 139 0.37 5.43 9.20
CA ILE A 139 -0.95 4.88 9.51
C ILE A 139 -0.81 3.78 10.55
N ASN A 140 -1.72 3.73 11.54
CA ASN A 140 -1.61 2.81 12.67
C ASN A 140 -2.22 1.44 12.41
N ASN A 141 -3.29 1.34 11.62
CA ASN A 141 -3.90 0.08 11.22
C ASN A 141 -4.39 0.25 9.79
N LEU A 142 -4.19 -0.79 8.99
CA LEU A 142 -4.59 -0.80 7.60
C LEU A 142 -5.37 -2.09 7.35
N SER A 143 -6.64 -1.98 6.96
CA SER A 143 -7.49 -3.11 6.61
C SER A 143 -8.10 -2.92 5.23
N GLY A 144 -8.17 -4.00 4.48
CA GLY A 144 -8.66 -4.01 3.11
C GLY A 144 -8.67 -5.40 2.51
N VAL A 145 -9.20 -5.51 1.30
CA VAL A 145 -9.09 -6.74 0.52
C VAL A 145 -7.73 -6.75 -0.16
N LEU A 146 -6.97 -7.83 0.01
CA LEU A 146 -5.73 -8.01 -0.74
C LEU A 146 -6.06 -8.48 -2.15
N ASP A 147 -5.50 -7.81 -3.15
CA ASP A 147 -5.71 -8.08 -4.56
C ASP A 147 -4.36 -8.22 -5.26
N PHE A 148 -4.35 -8.87 -6.43
CA PHE A 148 -3.17 -8.92 -7.29
C PHE A 148 -3.44 -8.15 -8.58
N ARG A 149 -2.71 -7.06 -8.79
CA ARG A 149 -2.96 -6.16 -9.93
C ARG A 149 -1.68 -5.51 -10.42
N SER A 150 -1.58 -5.34 -11.73
CA SER A 150 -0.41 -4.72 -12.37
C SER A 150 0.93 -5.37 -11.97
N GLY A 151 0.92 -6.66 -11.61
CA GLY A 151 2.10 -7.43 -11.23
C GLY A 151 2.56 -7.27 -9.79
N GLU A 152 1.78 -6.67 -8.89
CA GLU A 152 2.11 -6.55 -7.47
C GLU A 152 0.87 -6.73 -6.58
N PHE A 153 1.07 -7.34 -5.41
CA PHE A 153 0.04 -7.41 -4.38
C PHE A 153 -0.30 -6.03 -3.87
N THR A 154 -1.58 -5.71 -3.91
CA THR A 154 -2.11 -4.39 -3.60
C THR A 154 -3.27 -4.52 -2.64
N LEU A 155 -3.25 -3.75 -1.57
CA LEU A 155 -4.37 -3.69 -0.65
C LEU A 155 -5.38 -2.64 -1.13
N LEU A 156 -6.66 -3.03 -1.20
CA LEU A 156 -7.79 -2.15 -1.44
C LEU A 156 -8.47 -1.81 -0.10
N PRO A 157 -8.23 -0.64 0.49
CA PRO A 157 -8.68 -0.37 1.85
C PRO A 157 -10.21 -0.40 1.97
N ALA A 158 -10.70 -1.06 3.02
CA ALA A 158 -12.14 -1.16 3.29
C ALA A 158 -12.74 0.18 3.74
N THR A 159 -11.91 1.05 4.30
CA THR A 159 -12.24 2.43 4.66
C THR A 159 -11.12 3.36 4.17
N PRO A 160 -11.43 4.63 3.84
CA PRO A 160 -10.40 5.61 3.47
C PRO A 160 -9.27 5.66 4.52
N PRO A 161 -8.00 5.49 4.11
CA PRO A 161 -6.85 5.58 5.01
C PRO A 161 -6.76 6.97 5.67
N VAL A 162 -6.40 7.01 6.95
CA VAL A 162 -6.16 8.24 7.70
C VAL A 162 -4.70 8.27 8.16
N TYR A 163 -3.94 9.24 7.64
CA TYR A 163 -2.53 9.41 7.96
C TYR A 163 -2.30 10.35 9.12
N GLN A 164 -1.29 10.05 9.91
CA GLN A 164 -0.71 10.91 10.93
C GLN A 164 0.55 11.55 10.37
N THR A 165 0.62 12.87 10.43
CA THR A 165 1.78 13.62 9.93
C THR A 165 3.01 13.28 10.77
N GLY A 166 4.00 12.65 10.13
CA GLY A 166 5.27 12.30 10.75
C GLY A 166 6.42 13.23 10.33
N ASN A 167 6.22 13.99 9.24
CA ASN A 167 7.28 14.80 8.63
C ASN A 167 6.76 16.18 8.17
N PRO A 168 6.32 17.04 9.11
CA PRO A 168 5.79 18.36 8.78
C PRO A 168 6.86 19.24 8.14
N ARG A 169 6.46 20.14 7.23
CA ARG A 169 7.39 21.12 6.65
C ARG A 169 7.79 22.10 7.74
N PRO A 170 9.09 22.33 7.96
CA PRO A 170 9.52 23.51 8.72
C PRO A 170 8.99 24.77 8.02
N PRO A 171 8.50 25.78 8.76
CA PRO A 171 8.04 27.04 8.17
C PRO A 171 9.20 27.81 7.54
N ASP A 172 10.40 27.65 8.08
CA ASP A 172 11.62 28.34 7.65
C ASP A 172 12.77 27.35 7.42
N PRO A 173 13.70 27.66 6.50
CA PRO A 173 14.93 26.86 6.38
C PRO A 173 15.76 26.95 7.67
N PRO A 174 16.51 25.89 8.03
CA PRO A 174 17.38 25.94 9.19
C PRO A 174 18.47 27.00 9.03
N THR A 175 18.84 27.66 10.12
CA THR A 175 19.98 28.58 10.13
C THR A 175 21.27 27.80 9.90
N VAL A 176 21.87 27.95 8.72
CA VAL A 176 23.14 27.28 8.34
C VAL A 176 24.40 28.13 8.63
N GLY A 177 24.22 29.37 9.10
CA GLY A 177 25.30 30.34 9.29
C GLY A 177 25.87 30.87 7.96
N GLY A 178 26.82 31.80 8.05
CA GLY A 178 27.48 32.42 6.89
C GLY A 178 26.80 33.69 6.37
N THR A 179 27.49 34.41 5.49
CA THR A 179 27.02 35.67 4.87
C THR A 179 26.48 35.46 3.46
N LEU A 180 26.73 34.29 2.86
CA LEU A 180 26.28 33.97 1.51
C LEU A 180 24.84 33.44 1.56
N LYS A 181 23.93 34.18 0.94
CA LYS A 181 22.55 33.74 0.71
C LYS A 181 22.44 33.27 -0.74
N VAL A 182 22.21 31.96 -0.92
CA VAL A 182 21.78 31.41 -2.21
C VAL A 182 20.29 31.12 -2.08
N ALA A 183 19.46 31.81 -2.85
CA ALA A 183 18.03 31.58 -2.92
C ALA A 183 17.57 31.68 -4.38
N SER A 184 16.68 30.77 -4.79
CA SER A 184 15.75 30.94 -5.92
C SER A 184 14.34 30.98 -5.37
#